data_AF-A0A821TYM5-F1
#
_entry.id   AF-A0A821TYM5-F1
#
_cell.length_a   1.000
_cell.length_b   1.000
_cell.length_c   1.000
_cell.angle_alpha   90.00
_cell.angle_beta   90.00
_cell.angle_gamma   90.00
#
_symmetry.space_group_name_H-M   'P 1'
#
loop_
_entity.id
_entity.type
_entity.pdbx_description
1 polymer ?
#
loop_
_entity_poly.entity_id
_entity_poly.type
_entity_poly.pdbx_seq_one_letter_code
_entity_poly.pdbx_strand_id
1 'polypeptide(L)'
;MFAIVFQTSISSVNTTTTLYSQVTGTALNLNWTYFGEITTVAIETNNLGTSQWLGIGLSLDDRMGEDHVFMCQRLNDDTIQLQRFINIGSYSFPTIVTADSNYGGIFKVTRVALNNGMVYCEFTLSNFTTTASRRRKRSISLLSQNIQYHILVAVGRLDSSNSLIQHTSASVLTQMIQLNQLGTVTMINFQSLDDDRRNLMRAHGIIMLFIWMLFISTGILIARYFKQSWPQRKLCGKPIWFFVHRSVMTFAAIMTMIAFTLILIYKRGTWTSQNLSREFVHSIIGMLVVSAAFIQPTMALFRCHPDHQYRFIFNYAHAIVGIGAWMLSIVTIFLATLFPIFNSVMNKPWRILVAWLSVEFVILIGFECLELFNRKHWPLFNVKNVNKSLEMNVVNNGSESTSIDDRSSSENILKERIKTFLLALHILVAFGLSLTLAVGVGQVS
;
A
#
# COMPACT_ATOMS: atom_id res chain seq x y z
N MET A 1 -35.67 21.93 5.37
CA MET A 1 -36.03 22.00 6.80
C MET A 1 -37.10 20.95 7.04
N PHE A 2 -36.73 19.74 7.48
CA PHE A 2 -37.64 18.79 8.13
C PHE A 2 -36.79 17.84 8.96
N ALA A 3 -36.90 18.00 10.27
CA ALA A 3 -36.42 17.07 11.28
C ALA A 3 -37.51 16.02 11.51
N ILE A 4 -37.11 14.76 11.68
CA ILE A 4 -37.91 13.78 12.43
C ILE A 4 -36.95 13.02 13.34
N VAL A 5 -37.12 13.27 14.63
CA VAL A 5 -36.57 12.52 15.76
C VAL A 5 -37.40 11.23 15.89
N PHE A 6 -36.75 10.09 16.09
CA PHE A 6 -37.37 8.94 16.74
C PHE A 6 -36.49 8.49 17.90
N GLN A 7 -37.04 8.72 19.09
CA GLN A 7 -36.62 8.14 20.35
C GLN A 7 -37.57 6.98 20.63
N THR A 8 -37.05 5.77 20.80
CA THR A 8 -37.81 4.68 21.42
C THR A 8 -36.96 4.00 22.48
N SER A 9 -37.48 4.08 23.69
CA SER A 9 -37.12 3.41 24.93
C SER A 9 -36.85 1.91 24.77
N ILE A 10 -35.78 1.42 25.40
CA ILE A 10 -35.63 0.00 25.72
C ILE A 10 -35.95 -0.17 27.20
N SER A 11 -37.07 -0.83 27.45
CA SER A 11 -37.53 -1.28 28.76
C SER A 11 -36.63 -2.39 29.30
N SER A 12 -36.34 -2.30 30.59
CA SER A 12 -35.74 -3.36 31.40
C SER A 12 -36.61 -4.62 31.40
N VAL A 13 -36.05 -5.76 31.00
CA VAL A 13 -36.61 -7.08 31.29
C VAL A 13 -35.48 -7.96 31.83
N ASN A 14 -35.56 -8.25 33.12
CA ASN A 14 -34.87 -9.37 33.75
C ASN A 14 -35.57 -10.66 33.33
N THR A 15 -34.91 -11.50 32.54
CA THR A 15 -35.21 -12.93 32.48
C THR A 15 -33.97 -13.72 32.08
N THR A 16 -33.48 -14.50 33.03
CA THR A 16 -32.61 -15.66 32.79
C THR A 16 -33.37 -16.68 31.95
N THR A 17 -33.03 -16.75 30.66
CA THR A 17 -33.37 -17.90 29.82
C THR A 17 -32.27 -18.09 28.79
N THR A 18 -31.45 -19.12 29.01
CA THR A 18 -30.55 -19.72 28.03
C THR A 18 -31.35 -20.15 26.80
N LEU A 19 -31.31 -19.33 25.75
CA LEU A 19 -31.70 -19.70 24.40
C LEU A 19 -30.42 -19.93 23.60
N TYR A 20 -30.08 -21.20 23.39
CA TYR A 20 -29.28 -21.62 22.24
C TYR A 20 -30.08 -21.30 20.98
N SER A 21 -30.04 -20.04 20.51
CA SER A 21 -30.39 -19.76 19.13
C SER A 21 -29.20 -20.21 18.28
N GLN A 22 -29.48 -20.99 17.23
CA GLN A 22 -28.47 -21.32 16.24
C GLN A 22 -28.04 -20.03 15.54
N VAL A 23 -26.95 -19.44 16.02
CA VAL A 23 -26.26 -18.35 15.35
C VAL A 23 -25.58 -18.95 14.12
N THR A 24 -26.18 -18.74 12.94
CA THR A 24 -25.65 -19.16 11.63
C THR A 24 -24.50 -18.27 11.13
N GLY A 25 -23.67 -17.76 12.05
CA GLY A 25 -22.53 -16.88 11.77
C GLY A 25 -21.29 -17.25 12.58
N THR A 26 -20.12 -16.77 12.15
CA THR A 26 -18.88 -16.92 12.94
C THR A 26 -19.04 -16.18 14.26
N ALA A 27 -18.89 -16.89 15.36
CA ALA A 27 -19.09 -16.40 16.71
C ALA A 27 -17.81 -16.58 17.54
N LEU A 28 -17.46 -15.55 18.30
CA LEU A 28 -16.51 -15.64 19.39
C LEU A 28 -17.25 -15.32 20.68
N ASN A 29 -17.33 -16.30 21.57
CA ASN A 29 -17.87 -16.15 22.91
C ASN A 29 -16.70 -16.08 23.90
N LEU A 30 -16.71 -15.04 24.72
CA LEU A 30 -15.78 -14.85 25.81
C LEU A 30 -16.57 -14.74 27.11
N ASN A 31 -16.40 -15.71 27.99
CA ASN A 31 -17.05 -15.74 29.30
C ASN A 31 -16.00 -15.71 30.39
N TRP A 32 -16.28 -15.01 31.49
CA TRP A 32 -15.42 -15.06 32.66
C TRP A 32 -16.22 -15.05 33.95
N THR A 33 -15.72 -15.81 34.94
CA THR A 33 -16.30 -15.90 36.28
C THR A 33 -15.23 -15.62 37.32
N TYR A 34 -15.52 -14.70 38.23
CA TYR A 34 -14.63 -14.30 39.31
C TYR A 34 -14.99 -15.04 40.61
N PHE A 35 -13.99 -15.64 41.24
CA PHE A 35 -14.09 -16.39 42.50
C PHE A 35 -13.36 -15.71 43.66
N GLY A 36 -13.20 -14.38 43.63
CA GLY A 36 -12.54 -13.60 44.69
C GLY A 36 -11.02 -13.46 44.55
N GLU A 37 -10.29 -14.54 44.30
CA GLU A 37 -8.83 -14.47 44.11
C GLU A 37 -8.39 -14.83 42.68
N ILE A 38 -9.26 -15.55 41.98
CA ILE A 38 -9.03 -16.06 40.64
C ILE A 38 -10.21 -15.74 39.73
N THR A 39 -9.92 -15.54 38.45
CA THR A 39 -10.91 -15.43 37.38
C THR A 39 -10.68 -16.55 36.39
N THR A 40 -11.70 -17.37 36.15
CA THR A 40 -11.69 -18.36 35.07
C THR A 40 -12.27 -17.72 33.83
N VAL A 41 -11.55 -17.81 32.72
CA VAL A 41 -11.92 -17.27 31.41
C VAL A 41 -12.06 -18.43 30.44
N ALA A 42 -13.19 -18.46 29.73
CA ALA A 42 -13.49 -19.43 28.69
C ALA A 42 -13.68 -18.71 27.35
N ILE A 43 -12.96 -19.21 26.35
CA ILE A 43 -12.99 -18.75 24.96
C ILE A 43 -13.60 -19.86 24.12
N GLU A 44 -14.64 -19.55 23.37
CA GLU A 44 -15.30 -20.48 22.47
C GLU A 44 -15.47 -19.84 21.09
N THR A 45 -15.03 -20.53 20.04
CA THR A 45 -15.19 -20.04 18.67
C THR A 45 -15.36 -21.16 17.63
N ASN A 46 -16.20 -20.91 16.62
CA ASN A 46 -16.27 -21.72 15.39
C ASN A 46 -15.36 -21.20 14.26
N ASN A 47 -14.61 -20.11 14.50
CA ASN A 47 -13.87 -19.40 13.46
C ASN A 47 -12.35 -19.62 13.51
N LEU A 48 -11.91 -20.78 14.01
CA LEU A 48 -10.49 -21.13 14.09
C LEU A 48 -10.20 -22.39 13.27
N GLY A 49 -9.72 -22.17 12.04
CA GLY A 49 -9.28 -23.22 11.12
C GLY A 49 -7.94 -23.82 11.52
N THR A 50 -7.55 -24.90 10.84
CA THR A 50 -6.24 -25.54 11.01
C THR A 50 -5.11 -24.55 10.69
N SER A 51 -4.01 -24.61 11.44
CA SER A 51 -2.87 -23.69 11.32
C SER A 51 -3.24 -22.22 11.57
N GLN A 52 -4.12 -21.96 12.54
CA GLN A 52 -4.52 -20.60 12.92
C GLN A 52 -4.46 -20.39 14.43
N TRP A 53 -4.37 -19.12 14.82
CA TRP A 53 -4.42 -18.71 16.22
C TRP A 53 -5.43 -17.58 16.41
N LEU A 54 -6.10 -17.60 17.56
CA LEU A 54 -6.98 -16.55 18.07
C LEU A 54 -6.36 -15.97 19.35
N GLY A 55 -6.04 -14.70 19.33
CA GLY A 55 -5.50 -13.95 20.46
C GLY A 55 -6.52 -13.01 21.07
N ILE A 56 -6.58 -12.99 22.40
CA ILE A 56 -7.34 -12.02 23.19
C ILE A 56 -6.37 -11.19 24.02
N GLY A 57 -6.29 -9.90 23.71
CA GLY A 57 -5.51 -8.90 24.42
C GLY A 57 -6.34 -8.15 25.45
N LEU A 58 -5.81 -7.98 26.66
CA LEU A 58 -6.32 -7.07 27.67
C LEU A 58 -5.49 -5.78 27.61
N SER A 59 -6.07 -4.71 27.08
CA SER A 59 -5.41 -3.40 26.96
C SER A 59 -6.09 -2.35 27.83
N LEU A 60 -5.31 -1.36 28.27
CA LEU A 60 -5.81 -0.17 28.96
C LEU A 60 -6.25 0.93 27.98
N ASP A 61 -5.98 0.75 26.68
CA ASP A 61 -6.39 1.66 25.61
C ASP A 61 -6.93 0.88 24.39
N ASP A 62 -7.32 1.59 23.34
CA ASP A 62 -7.89 1.01 22.13
C ASP A 62 -6.83 0.50 21.13
N ARG A 63 -5.57 0.40 21.56
CA ARG A 63 -4.43 0.02 20.71
C ARG A 63 -3.67 -1.13 21.31
N MET A 64 -3.00 -1.87 20.43
CA MET A 64 -2.04 -2.87 20.86
C MET A 64 -0.77 -2.16 21.35
N GLY A 65 -0.42 -2.40 22.61
CA GLY A 65 0.67 -1.76 23.33
C GLY A 65 1.36 -2.74 24.26
N GLU A 66 1.45 -2.39 25.55
CA GLU A 66 1.98 -3.27 26.58
C GLU A 66 0.87 -4.11 27.20
N ASP A 67 0.40 -5.12 26.45
CA ASP A 67 -0.82 -5.86 26.77
C ASP A 67 -0.56 -7.32 27.12
N HIS A 68 -1.43 -7.87 27.98
CA HIS A 68 -1.50 -9.31 28.18
C HIS A 68 -2.32 -9.95 27.08
N VAL A 69 -1.75 -10.93 26.41
CA VAL A 69 -2.40 -11.61 25.29
C VAL A 69 -2.50 -13.10 25.58
N PHE A 70 -3.69 -13.66 25.45
CA PHE A 70 -3.96 -15.09 25.57
C PHE A 70 -4.29 -15.65 24.20
N MET A 71 -3.53 -16.62 23.73
CA MET A 71 -3.66 -17.15 22.37
C MET A 71 -4.06 -18.62 22.40
N CYS A 72 -5.24 -18.90 21.85
CA CYS A 72 -5.71 -20.23 21.53
C CYS A 72 -5.29 -20.56 20.10
N GLN A 73 -4.52 -21.64 19.92
CA GLN A 73 -3.86 -22.00 18.67
C GLN A 73 -4.34 -23.38 18.23
N ARG A 74 -4.72 -23.52 16.97
CA ARG A 74 -5.00 -24.80 16.34
C ARG A 74 -3.83 -25.15 15.42
N LEU A 75 -2.99 -26.07 15.87
CA LEU A 75 -1.76 -26.46 15.20
C LEU A 75 -2.04 -27.22 13.90
N ASN A 76 -0.98 -27.51 13.14
CA ASN A 76 -1.06 -28.22 11.86
C ASN A 76 -1.63 -29.65 12.00
N ASP A 77 -1.51 -30.27 13.17
CA ASP A 77 -2.04 -31.60 13.51
C ASP A 77 -3.41 -31.54 14.22
N ASP A 78 -4.10 -30.38 14.13
CA ASP A 78 -5.38 -30.09 14.79
C ASP A 78 -5.35 -30.10 16.33
N THR A 79 -4.17 -30.18 16.95
CA THR A 79 -4.06 -30.02 18.40
C THR A 79 -4.32 -28.57 18.83
N ILE A 80 -5.02 -28.40 19.95
CA ILE A 80 -5.31 -27.09 20.52
C ILE A 80 -4.29 -26.76 21.61
N GLN A 81 -3.59 -25.64 21.43
CA GLN A 81 -2.63 -25.14 22.39
C GLN A 81 -3.07 -23.76 22.89
N LEU A 82 -3.10 -23.57 24.20
CA LEU A 82 -3.39 -22.29 24.83
C LEU A 82 -2.14 -21.76 25.51
N GLN A 83 -1.70 -20.56 25.12
CA GLN A 83 -0.49 -19.93 25.65
C GLN A 83 -0.75 -18.47 26.04
N ARG A 84 0.01 -18.02 27.05
CA ARG A 84 0.03 -16.63 27.49
C ARG A 84 1.25 -15.93 26.92
N PHE A 85 1.01 -14.72 26.43
CA PHE A 85 2.01 -13.82 25.91
C PHE A 85 1.91 -12.45 26.57
N ILE A 86 3.00 -11.70 26.47
CA ILE A 86 3.03 -10.27 26.75
C ILE A 86 3.55 -9.54 25.52
N ASN A 87 2.86 -8.49 25.13
CA ASN A 87 3.36 -7.60 24.12
C ASN A 87 4.17 -6.48 24.78
N ILE A 88 5.32 -6.11 24.22
CA ILE A 88 6.19 -5.06 24.78
C ILE A 88 6.33 -3.96 23.73
N GLY A 89 5.34 -3.08 23.69
CA GLY A 89 5.23 -1.99 22.71
C GLY A 89 4.40 -2.36 21.49
N SER A 90 4.05 -1.38 20.67
CA SER A 90 2.95 -1.51 19.70
C SER A 90 3.21 -2.36 18.46
N TYR A 91 4.44 -2.89 18.27
CA TYR A 91 4.84 -3.58 17.03
C TYR A 91 5.93 -4.65 17.23
N SER A 92 5.94 -5.31 18.38
CA SER A 92 6.87 -6.40 18.70
C SER A 92 6.24 -7.78 18.48
N PHE A 93 7.07 -8.78 18.17
CA PHE A 93 6.65 -10.17 18.35
C PHE A 93 6.30 -10.39 19.83
N PRO A 94 5.14 -11.00 20.12
CA PRO A 94 4.73 -11.23 21.49
C PRO A 94 5.72 -12.18 22.17
N THR A 95 6.09 -11.87 23.41
CA THR A 95 7.00 -12.71 24.20
C THR A 95 6.19 -13.72 25.00
N ILE A 96 6.54 -15.00 24.91
CA ILE A 96 5.91 -16.06 25.70
C ILE A 96 6.18 -15.80 27.19
N VAL A 97 5.13 -15.89 28.00
CA VAL A 97 5.24 -15.76 29.46
C VAL A 97 5.32 -17.16 30.06
N THR A 98 6.50 -17.54 30.53
CA THR A 98 6.75 -18.82 31.23
C THR A 98 6.55 -18.67 32.74
N ALA A 99 6.42 -19.79 33.46
CA ALA A 99 6.23 -19.82 34.91
C ALA A 99 7.35 -19.11 35.70
N ASP A 100 8.57 -19.08 35.15
CA ASP A 100 9.76 -18.44 35.76
C ASP A 100 9.90 -16.95 35.42
N SER A 101 8.95 -16.37 34.69
CA SER A 101 9.05 -14.98 34.26
C SER A 101 8.65 -13.99 35.38
N ASN A 102 9.35 -12.84 35.45
CA ASN A 102 9.08 -11.75 36.40
C ASN A 102 7.68 -11.10 36.25
N TYR A 103 6.85 -11.60 35.33
CA TYR A 103 5.50 -11.11 35.06
C TYR A 103 4.42 -11.73 35.95
N GLY A 104 4.79 -12.64 36.85
CA GLY A 104 3.99 -13.13 37.97
C GLY A 104 2.63 -13.74 37.61
N GLY A 105 2.02 -14.41 38.60
CA GLY A 105 0.65 -14.92 38.51
C GLY A 105 0.49 -16.34 38.00
N ILE A 106 -0.44 -17.06 38.63
CA ILE A 106 -0.92 -18.34 38.17
C ILE A 106 -1.73 -18.10 36.90
N PHE A 107 -1.18 -18.53 35.77
CA PHE A 107 -1.91 -18.84 34.55
C PHE A 107 -1.94 -20.36 34.43
N LYS A 108 -3.12 -20.95 34.55
CA LYS A 108 -3.30 -22.39 34.43
C LYS A 108 -4.30 -22.67 33.34
N VAL A 109 -3.89 -23.44 32.33
CA VAL A 109 -4.80 -24.00 31.34
C VAL A 109 -5.65 -25.04 32.03
N THR A 110 -6.97 -24.85 32.02
CA THR A 110 -7.93 -25.73 32.69
C THR A 110 -8.50 -26.73 31.70
N ARG A 111 -8.86 -26.27 30.50
CA ARG A 111 -9.43 -27.12 29.46
C ARG A 111 -9.12 -26.58 28.07
N VAL A 112 -8.72 -27.46 27.16
CA VAL A 112 -8.66 -27.20 25.72
C VAL A 112 -9.39 -28.32 24.99
N ALA A 113 -10.18 -27.99 23.98
CA ALA A 113 -10.91 -28.98 23.21
C ALA A 113 -11.20 -28.49 21.79
N LEU A 114 -11.30 -29.44 20.85
CA LEU A 114 -11.80 -29.23 19.50
C LEU A 114 -12.98 -30.19 19.29
N ASN A 115 -14.20 -29.66 19.23
CA ASN A 115 -15.42 -30.45 19.09
C ASN A 115 -16.20 -29.97 17.86
N ASN A 116 -16.35 -30.81 16.83
CA ASN A 116 -17.14 -30.48 15.63
C ASN A 116 -16.77 -29.12 14.99
N GLY A 117 -15.47 -28.78 14.98
CA GLY A 117 -14.96 -27.49 14.46
C GLY A 117 -15.05 -26.31 15.44
N MET A 118 -15.66 -26.48 16.60
CA MET A 118 -15.63 -25.51 17.70
C MET A 118 -14.35 -25.67 18.51
N VAL A 119 -13.58 -24.60 18.63
CA VAL A 119 -12.42 -24.52 19.51
C VAL A 119 -12.84 -23.94 20.86
N TYR A 120 -12.46 -24.65 21.93
CA TYR A 120 -12.71 -24.27 23.31
C TYR A 120 -11.39 -24.15 24.06
N CYS A 121 -11.14 -23.00 24.67
CA CYS A 121 -9.93 -22.69 25.42
C CYS A 121 -10.32 -22.05 26.76
N GLU A 122 -10.05 -22.73 27.87
CA GLU A 122 -10.35 -22.28 29.22
C GLU A 122 -9.08 -22.22 30.08
N PHE A 123 -8.93 -21.13 30.80
CA PHE A 123 -7.82 -20.91 31.70
C PHE A 123 -8.22 -20.11 32.93
N THR A 124 -7.45 -20.27 33.99
CA THR A 124 -7.60 -19.53 35.22
C THR A 124 -6.47 -18.53 35.39
N LEU A 125 -6.83 -17.30 35.73
CA LEU A 125 -5.96 -16.20 36.08
C LEU A 125 -6.06 -15.93 37.58
N SER A 126 -4.92 -15.74 38.24
CA SER A 126 -4.86 -15.17 39.60
C SER A 126 -4.34 -13.73 39.53
N ASN A 127 -4.44 -13.02 40.65
CA ASN A 127 -3.97 -11.65 40.71
C ASN A 127 -2.44 -11.58 40.58
N PHE A 128 -1.94 -10.85 39.58
CA PHE A 128 -0.51 -10.63 39.41
C PHE A 128 -0.18 -9.21 39.01
N THR A 129 1.04 -8.81 39.37
CA THR A 129 1.56 -7.47 39.15
C THR A 129 2.18 -7.35 37.78
N THR A 130 1.60 -6.52 36.91
CA THR A 130 2.23 -6.12 35.66
C THR A 130 3.16 -4.95 35.94
N THR A 131 4.44 -5.03 35.56
CA THR A 131 5.27 -3.83 35.49
C THR A 131 4.82 -3.06 34.26
N ALA A 132 3.89 -2.12 34.43
CA ALA A 132 3.57 -1.18 33.37
C ALA A 132 4.85 -0.38 33.05
N SER A 133 5.33 -0.43 31.82
CA SER A 133 6.34 0.45 31.25
C SER A 133 7.74 0.50 31.90
N ARG A 134 8.76 0.35 31.03
CA ARG A 134 10.16 0.72 31.32
C ARG A 134 10.32 2.19 31.76
N ARG A 135 9.30 3.06 31.55
CA ARG A 135 9.28 4.48 31.98
C ARG A 135 8.57 4.74 33.30
N ARG A 136 7.74 3.83 33.84
CA ARG A 136 7.04 4.03 35.13
C ARG A 136 6.77 2.69 35.81
N LYS A 137 7.71 2.17 36.61
CA LYS A 137 7.54 0.97 37.46
C LYS A 137 6.31 1.07 38.38
N ARG A 138 5.12 0.74 37.88
CA ARG A 138 3.90 0.58 38.65
C ARG A 138 3.40 -0.84 38.43
N SER A 139 3.30 -1.58 39.53
CA SER A 139 2.66 -2.89 39.58
C SER A 139 1.15 -2.71 39.49
N ILE A 140 0.54 -3.12 38.38
CA ILE A 140 -0.91 -3.11 38.23
C ILE A 140 -1.45 -4.53 38.43
N SER A 141 -2.46 -4.66 39.28
CA SER A 141 -3.15 -5.91 39.58
C SER A 141 -4.28 -6.13 38.56
N LEU A 142 -4.23 -7.23 37.78
CA LEU A 142 -5.21 -7.46 36.71
C LEU A 142 -6.66 -7.49 37.20
N LEU A 143 -6.88 -8.02 38.40
CA LEU A 143 -8.20 -8.22 39.01
C LEU A 143 -8.62 -7.07 39.92
N SER A 144 -7.97 -5.91 39.82
CA SER A 144 -8.31 -4.74 40.62
C SER A 144 -9.67 -4.16 40.25
N GLN A 145 -10.45 -3.76 41.26
CA GLN A 145 -11.79 -3.17 41.09
C GLN A 145 -11.81 -1.83 40.34
N ASN A 146 -10.67 -1.12 40.32
CA ASN A 146 -10.56 0.22 39.72
C ASN A 146 -10.07 0.21 38.28
N ILE A 147 -9.96 -0.96 37.65
CA ILE A 147 -9.37 -1.10 36.32
C ILE A 147 -10.38 -1.68 35.37
N GLN A 148 -10.46 -1.07 34.19
CA GLN A 148 -11.28 -1.53 33.09
C GLN A 148 -10.35 -1.76 31.88
N TYR A 149 -10.66 -2.78 31.09
CA TYR A 149 -9.85 -3.17 29.94
C TYR A 149 -10.66 -3.10 28.66
N HIS A 150 -10.03 -2.62 27.60
CA HIS A 150 -10.45 -2.93 26.24
C HIS A 150 -10.07 -4.38 25.91
N ILE A 151 -11.03 -5.12 25.36
CA ILE A 151 -10.77 -6.43 24.78
C ILE A 151 -10.31 -6.22 23.34
N LEU A 152 -9.04 -6.51 23.08
CA LEU A 152 -8.51 -6.63 21.73
C LEU A 152 -8.63 -8.09 21.30
N VAL A 153 -9.11 -8.34 20.10
CA VAL A 153 -9.18 -9.69 19.54
C VAL A 153 -8.46 -9.71 18.21
N ALA A 154 -7.61 -10.70 18.00
CA ALA A 154 -6.90 -10.87 16.74
C ALA A 154 -6.90 -12.33 16.30
N VAL A 155 -6.97 -12.57 14.98
CA VAL A 155 -6.80 -13.90 14.38
C VAL A 155 -5.65 -13.85 13.40
N GLY A 156 -4.80 -14.86 13.43
CA GLY A 156 -3.68 -15.00 12.52
C GLY A 156 -3.42 -16.44 12.12
N ARG A 157 -2.43 -16.61 11.24
CA ARG A 157 -2.00 -17.93 10.76
C ARG A 157 -0.74 -18.38 11.50
N LEU A 158 -0.55 -19.69 11.51
CA LEU A 158 0.68 -20.35 11.89
C LEU A 158 1.45 -20.75 10.62
N ASP A 159 2.77 -20.71 10.68
CA ASP A 159 3.60 -21.24 9.61
C ASP A 159 3.73 -22.78 9.69
N SER A 160 4.50 -23.38 8.79
CA SER A 160 4.74 -24.83 8.77
C SER A 160 5.43 -25.36 10.03
N SER A 161 6.10 -24.49 10.81
CA SER A 161 6.75 -24.80 12.08
C SER A 161 5.88 -24.51 13.31
N ASN A 162 4.59 -24.21 13.11
CA ASN A 162 3.67 -23.74 14.15
C ASN A 162 4.10 -22.40 14.80
N SER A 163 4.89 -21.58 14.11
CA SER A 163 5.28 -20.25 14.59
C SER A 163 4.22 -19.20 14.22
N LEU A 164 4.04 -18.22 15.10
CA LEU A 164 3.08 -17.13 14.92
C LEU A 164 3.45 -16.24 13.73
N ILE A 165 2.53 -16.12 12.77
CA ILE A 165 2.56 -15.08 11.74
C ILE A 165 1.67 -13.91 12.20
N GLN A 166 1.96 -12.70 11.73
CA GLN A 166 1.15 -11.51 11.99
C GLN A 166 -0.34 -11.79 11.76
N HIS A 167 -1.19 -11.29 12.66
CA HIS A 167 -2.63 -11.45 12.54
C HIS A 167 -3.14 -10.91 11.20
N THR A 168 -4.10 -11.62 10.63
CA THR A 168 -4.82 -11.21 9.42
C THR A 168 -6.09 -10.45 9.76
N SER A 169 -6.52 -10.40 11.02
CA SER A 169 -7.70 -9.66 11.45
C SER A 169 -7.57 -9.26 12.90
N ALA A 170 -8.02 -8.04 13.22
CA ALA A 170 -8.07 -7.56 14.59
C ALA A 170 -9.27 -6.62 14.80
N SER A 171 -9.88 -6.72 15.97
CA SER A 171 -11.00 -5.90 16.43
C SER A 171 -10.79 -5.47 17.87
N VAL A 172 -11.44 -4.38 18.25
CA VAL A 172 -11.43 -3.85 19.61
C VAL A 172 -12.87 -3.74 20.07
N LEU A 173 -13.14 -4.24 21.27
CA LEU A 173 -14.43 -4.03 21.91
C LEU A 173 -14.53 -2.57 22.37
N THR A 174 -15.56 -1.87 21.90
CA THR A 174 -15.84 -0.47 22.26
C THR A 174 -16.17 -0.31 23.75
N GLN A 175 -16.80 -1.33 24.35
CA GLN A 175 -17.08 -1.35 25.77
C GLN A 175 -15.87 -1.88 26.55
N MET A 176 -15.46 -1.15 27.58
CA MET A 176 -14.47 -1.66 28.53
C MET A 176 -15.11 -2.63 29.52
N ILE A 177 -14.37 -3.65 29.92
CA ILE A 177 -14.83 -4.69 30.83
C ILE A 177 -14.01 -4.72 32.12
N GLN A 178 -14.53 -5.41 33.14
CA GLN A 178 -13.78 -5.75 34.35
C GLN A 178 -13.81 -7.26 34.57
N LEU A 179 -12.65 -7.83 34.94
CA LEU A 179 -12.47 -9.27 35.13
C LEU A 179 -12.78 -9.75 36.57
N ASN A 180 -13.06 -8.83 37.49
CA ASN A 180 -13.39 -9.08 38.89
C ASN A 180 -14.90 -9.26 39.14
N GLN A 181 -15.66 -9.56 38.09
CA GLN A 181 -17.09 -9.81 38.15
C GLN A 181 -17.47 -10.83 37.07
N LEU A 182 -18.68 -11.38 37.12
CA LEU A 182 -19.20 -12.22 36.05
C LEU A 182 -19.37 -11.38 34.78
N GLY A 183 -18.95 -11.90 33.64
CA GLY A 183 -19.22 -11.26 32.37
C GLY A 183 -19.15 -12.20 31.18
N THR A 184 -19.85 -11.78 30.12
CA THR A 184 -19.95 -12.49 28.85
C THR A 184 -19.94 -11.47 27.73
N VAL A 185 -19.14 -11.76 26.70
CA VAL A 185 -19.08 -10.99 25.46
C VAL A 185 -19.21 -11.97 24.31
N THR A 186 -20.19 -11.72 23.43
CA THR A 186 -20.35 -12.46 22.19
C THR A 186 -20.11 -11.51 21.03
N MET A 187 -19.15 -11.85 20.17
CA MET A 187 -18.92 -11.16 18.90
C MET A 187 -19.46 -12.03 17.77
N ILE A 188 -20.51 -11.53 17.11
CA ILE A 188 -21.17 -12.18 15.96
C ILE A 188 -20.63 -11.53 14.68
N ASN A 189 -20.45 -12.33 13.63
CA ASN A 189 -19.83 -11.88 12.38
C ASN A 189 -18.45 -11.31 12.64
N PHE A 190 -17.72 -11.92 13.58
CA PHE A 190 -16.27 -11.79 13.63
C PHE A 190 -15.71 -12.54 12.41
N GLN A 191 -15.97 -12.00 11.23
CA GLN A 191 -15.34 -12.36 9.97
C GLN A 191 -14.04 -11.58 9.89
N SER A 192 -13.09 -12.08 9.11
CA SER A 192 -11.91 -11.31 8.78
C SER A 192 -12.33 -10.02 8.10
N LEU A 193 -12.37 -8.91 8.83
CA LEU A 193 -12.63 -7.53 8.36
C LEU A 193 -11.64 -7.05 7.28
N ASP A 194 -10.83 -7.94 6.75
CA ASP A 194 -9.58 -7.66 6.09
C ASP A 194 -9.57 -8.13 4.63
N ASP A 195 -10.57 -8.86 4.12
CA ASP A 195 -10.68 -9.03 2.65
C ASP A 195 -10.97 -7.69 1.96
N ASP A 196 -11.97 -6.94 2.43
CA ASP A 196 -12.31 -5.62 1.87
C ASP A 196 -11.21 -4.59 2.12
N ARG A 197 -10.50 -4.66 3.25
CA ARG A 197 -9.40 -3.72 3.55
C ARG A 197 -8.12 -4.10 2.81
N ARG A 198 -7.79 -5.38 2.65
CA ARG A 198 -6.69 -5.83 1.78
C ARG A 198 -6.94 -5.45 0.33
N ASN A 199 -8.20 -5.44 -0.13
CA ASN A 199 -8.55 -4.94 -1.46
C ASN A 199 -8.12 -3.48 -1.67
N LEU A 200 -8.15 -2.63 -0.64
CA LEU A 200 -7.64 -1.25 -0.73
C LEU A 200 -6.12 -1.21 -0.95
N MET A 201 -5.37 -2.08 -0.24
CA MET A 201 -3.92 -2.21 -0.39
C MET A 201 -3.54 -2.77 -1.77
N ARG A 202 -4.26 -3.81 -2.24
CA ARG A 202 -4.10 -4.36 -3.60
C ARG A 202 -4.39 -3.30 -4.66
N ALA A 203 -5.50 -2.56 -4.52
CA ALA A 203 -5.87 -1.48 -5.44
C ALA A 203 -4.83 -0.36 -5.47
N HIS A 204 -4.31 0.05 -4.30
CA HIS A 204 -3.19 1.00 -4.22
C HIS A 204 -1.99 0.52 -5.05
N GLY A 205 -1.54 -0.71 -4.83
CA GLY A 205 -0.40 -1.28 -5.54
C GLY A 205 -0.62 -1.34 -7.05
N ILE A 206 -1.77 -1.85 -7.48
CA ILE A 206 -2.13 -1.98 -8.90
C ILE A 206 -2.17 -0.61 -9.59
N ILE A 207 -2.85 0.38 -8.99
CA ILE A 207 -2.93 1.72 -9.57
C ILE A 207 -1.53 2.33 -9.66
N MET A 208 -0.72 2.26 -8.60
CA MET A 208 0.65 2.81 -8.60
C MET A 208 1.53 2.18 -9.68
N LEU A 209 1.44 0.87 -9.92
CA LEU A 209 2.18 0.20 -10.98
C LEU A 209 1.85 0.79 -12.35
N PHE A 210 0.57 0.85 -12.74
CA PHE A 210 0.17 1.41 -14.04
C PHE A 210 0.54 2.89 -14.15
N ILE A 211 0.32 3.69 -13.10
CA ILE A 211 0.60 5.13 -13.17
C ILE A 211 2.09 5.41 -13.38
N TRP A 212 2.98 4.77 -12.62
CA TRP A 212 4.40 5.08 -12.65
C TRP A 212 5.16 4.35 -13.76
N MET A 213 4.80 3.09 -14.08
CA MET A 213 5.48 2.30 -15.10
C MET A 213 4.97 2.54 -16.52
N LEU A 214 3.71 3.00 -16.69
CA LEU A 214 3.11 3.23 -18.00
C LEU A 214 2.82 4.71 -18.23
N PHE A 215 1.94 5.35 -17.44
CA PHE A 215 1.47 6.70 -17.76
C PHE A 215 2.56 7.77 -17.59
N ILE A 216 3.28 7.76 -16.48
CA ILE A 216 4.32 8.76 -16.19
C ILE A 216 5.53 8.58 -17.10
N SER A 217 6.03 7.35 -17.28
CA SER A 217 7.13 7.08 -18.24
C SER A 217 6.76 7.51 -19.66
N THR A 218 5.55 7.14 -20.15
CA THR A 218 5.05 7.56 -21.46
C THR A 218 4.98 9.08 -21.56
N GLY A 219 4.45 9.75 -20.54
CA GLY A 219 4.34 11.20 -20.51
C GLY A 219 5.71 11.90 -20.54
N ILE A 220 6.73 11.33 -19.90
CA ILE A 220 8.12 11.83 -19.93
C ILE A 220 8.71 11.66 -21.34
N LEU A 221 8.56 10.49 -21.97
CA LEU A 221 9.03 10.23 -23.33
C LEU A 221 8.40 11.20 -24.33
N ILE A 222 7.09 11.45 -24.24
CA ILE A 222 6.38 12.42 -25.09
C ILE A 222 6.93 13.83 -24.90
N ALA A 223 7.10 14.30 -23.66
CA ALA A 223 7.63 15.64 -23.39
C ALA A 223 9.10 15.83 -23.78
N ARG A 224 9.89 14.75 -23.88
CA ARG A 224 11.29 14.82 -24.30
C ARG A 224 11.43 14.74 -25.82
N TYR A 225 10.93 13.68 -26.43
CA TYR A 225 11.27 13.33 -27.82
C TYR A 225 10.24 13.80 -28.87
N PHE A 226 9.03 14.18 -28.46
CA PHE A 226 7.94 14.55 -29.37
C PHE A 226 7.64 16.05 -29.41
N LYS A 227 8.44 16.89 -28.73
CA LYS A 227 8.28 18.36 -28.74
C LYS A 227 8.30 18.98 -30.14
N GLN A 228 9.17 18.46 -31.00
CA GLN A 228 9.36 18.91 -32.38
C GLN A 228 8.62 18.00 -33.39
N SER A 229 8.01 16.92 -32.90
CA SER A 229 7.18 16.03 -33.70
C SER A 229 5.80 16.67 -33.91
N TRP A 230 5.26 16.55 -35.12
CA TRP A 230 3.98 17.14 -35.55
C TRP A 230 3.88 18.69 -35.44
N PRO A 231 4.82 19.47 -35.97
CA PRO A 231 4.84 20.93 -35.82
C PRO A 231 3.60 21.63 -36.43
N GLN A 232 2.99 21.02 -37.46
CA GLN A 232 1.81 21.57 -38.13
C GLN A 232 0.47 21.17 -37.49
N ARG A 233 0.47 20.20 -36.57
CA ARG A 233 -0.78 19.75 -35.94
C ARG A 233 -0.92 20.41 -34.57
N LYS A 234 -1.95 21.24 -34.44
CA LYS A 234 -2.35 21.90 -33.18
C LYS A 234 -3.73 21.39 -32.78
N LEU A 235 -3.92 21.07 -31.51
CA LEU A 235 -5.23 20.79 -30.92
C LEU A 235 -5.55 21.91 -29.94
N CYS A 236 -6.71 22.56 -30.11
CA CYS A 236 -7.11 23.72 -29.32
C CYS A 236 -6.04 24.84 -29.30
N GLY A 237 -5.39 25.09 -30.44
CA GLY A 237 -4.34 26.11 -30.58
C GLY A 237 -2.99 25.78 -29.93
N LYS A 238 -2.85 24.61 -29.29
CA LYS A 238 -1.62 24.16 -28.61
C LYS A 238 -0.93 23.04 -29.39
N PRO A 239 0.41 22.91 -29.32
CA PRO A 239 1.12 21.77 -29.91
C PRO A 239 0.58 20.44 -29.36
N ILE A 240 0.40 19.43 -30.23
CA ILE A 240 -0.19 18.13 -29.83
C ILE A 240 0.58 17.48 -28.68
N TRP A 241 1.91 17.46 -28.74
CA TRP A 241 2.73 16.86 -27.68
C TRP A 241 2.41 17.45 -26.31
N PHE A 242 2.15 18.76 -26.25
CA PHE A 242 1.88 19.47 -25.00
C PHE A 242 0.49 19.13 -24.47
N PHE A 243 -0.50 19.03 -25.37
CA PHE A 243 -1.83 18.59 -25.00
C PHE A 243 -1.79 17.16 -24.45
N VAL A 244 -1.18 16.22 -25.18
CA VAL A 244 -1.11 14.81 -24.77
C VAL A 244 -0.34 14.65 -23.45
N HIS A 245 0.84 15.26 -23.32
CA HIS A 245 1.62 15.25 -22.08
C HIS A 245 0.80 15.78 -20.90
N ARG A 246 0.15 16.95 -21.07
CA ARG A 246 -0.66 17.54 -19.99
C ARG A 246 -1.82 16.62 -19.60
N SER A 247 -2.53 16.04 -20.56
CA SER A 247 -3.66 15.14 -20.29
C SER A 247 -3.21 13.89 -19.54
N VAL A 248 -2.15 13.22 -20.02
CA VAL A 248 -1.58 12.02 -19.39
C VAL A 248 -1.07 12.32 -17.98
N MET A 249 -0.33 13.41 -17.79
CA MET A 249 0.20 13.78 -16.47
C MET A 249 -0.88 14.20 -15.48
N THR A 250 -1.94 14.87 -15.96
CA THR A 250 -3.08 15.23 -15.10
C THR A 250 -3.83 14.00 -14.63
N PHE A 251 -4.08 13.04 -15.53
CA PHE A 251 -4.67 11.74 -15.18
C PHE A 251 -3.80 10.98 -14.17
N ALA A 252 -2.49 10.91 -14.42
CA ALA A 252 -1.53 10.26 -13.52
C ALA A 252 -1.53 10.90 -12.12
N ALA A 253 -1.54 12.23 -12.02
CA ALA A 253 -1.58 12.92 -10.74
C ALA A 253 -2.86 12.61 -9.95
N ILE A 254 -4.04 12.65 -10.60
CA ILE A 254 -5.32 12.33 -9.96
C ILE A 254 -5.34 10.89 -9.44
N MET A 255 -4.95 9.93 -10.28
CA MET A 255 -4.92 8.51 -9.89
C MET A 255 -3.89 8.23 -8.79
N THR A 256 -2.76 8.94 -8.77
CA THR A 256 -1.79 8.86 -7.67
C THR A 256 -2.41 9.32 -6.35
N MET A 257 -3.16 10.42 -6.35
CA MET A 257 -3.85 10.91 -5.14
C MET A 257 -4.94 9.96 -4.65
N ILE A 258 -5.69 9.35 -5.58
CA ILE A 258 -6.69 8.32 -5.24
C ILE A 258 -5.98 7.13 -4.59
N ALA A 259 -4.94 6.58 -5.24
CA ALA A 259 -4.19 5.43 -4.71
C ALA A 259 -3.54 5.74 -3.36
N PHE A 260 -3.02 6.96 -3.17
CA PHE A 260 -2.49 7.40 -1.89
C PHE A 260 -3.58 7.45 -0.79
N THR A 261 -4.78 7.92 -1.13
CA THR A 261 -5.92 7.92 -0.20
C THR A 261 -6.33 6.49 0.20
N LEU A 262 -6.33 5.55 -0.75
CA LEU A 262 -6.64 4.14 -0.46
C LEU A 262 -5.69 3.54 0.60
N ILE A 263 -4.39 3.79 0.47
CA ILE A 263 -3.42 3.26 1.44
C ILE A 263 -3.52 3.94 2.81
N LEU A 264 -3.89 5.22 2.88
CA LEU A 264 -4.16 5.90 4.15
C LEU A 264 -5.37 5.30 4.87
N ILE A 265 -6.44 4.98 4.15
CA ILE A 265 -7.63 4.31 4.71
C ILE A 265 -7.27 2.90 5.18
N TYR A 266 -6.49 2.17 4.39
CA TYR A 266 -5.97 0.84 4.77
C TYR A 266 -5.13 0.91 6.05
N LYS A 267 -4.29 1.93 6.23
CA LYS A 267 -3.47 2.11 7.45
C LYS A 267 -4.18 2.88 8.57
N ARG A 268 -5.45 3.28 8.42
CA ARG A 268 -6.20 4.12 9.38
C ARG A 268 -5.45 5.41 9.76
N GLY A 269 -4.72 6.00 8.82
CA GLY A 269 -3.88 7.17 9.06
C GLY A 269 -2.66 6.95 9.96
N THR A 270 -2.35 5.70 10.33
CA THR A 270 -1.14 5.37 11.10
C THR A 270 0.06 5.16 10.18
N TRP A 271 1.25 5.49 10.68
CA TRP A 271 2.48 5.27 9.93
C TRP A 271 3.00 3.85 10.15
N THR A 272 3.70 3.29 9.16
CA THR A 272 4.33 1.97 9.27
C THR A 272 5.42 1.96 10.35
N SER A 273 5.53 0.88 11.11
CA SER A 273 6.55 0.75 12.17
C SER A 273 7.98 0.77 11.62
N GLN A 274 8.90 1.39 12.35
CA GLN A 274 10.34 1.40 12.02
C GLN A 274 10.98 0.02 12.08
N ASN A 275 10.40 -0.93 12.83
CA ASN A 275 10.89 -2.31 12.91
C ASN A 275 10.74 -3.04 11.56
N LEU A 276 9.83 -2.58 10.69
CA LEU A 276 9.64 -3.09 9.34
C LEU A 276 10.47 -2.25 8.36
N SER A 277 11.78 -2.49 8.36
CA SER A 277 12.74 -1.63 7.66
C SER A 277 12.38 -1.35 6.19
N ARG A 278 11.93 -2.35 5.43
CA ARG A 278 11.57 -2.18 4.00
C ARG A 278 10.27 -1.41 3.79
N GLU A 279 9.22 -1.73 4.54
CA GLU A 279 7.92 -1.07 4.41
C GLU A 279 7.97 0.37 4.92
N PHE A 280 8.75 0.60 5.98
CA PHE A 280 9.03 1.93 6.49
C PHE A 280 9.77 2.77 5.44
N VAL A 281 10.87 2.27 4.87
CA VAL A 281 11.61 3.01 3.82
C VAL A 281 10.74 3.24 2.58
N HIS A 282 9.96 2.25 2.15
CA HIS A 282 8.98 2.42 1.07
C HIS A 282 7.99 3.55 1.36
N SER A 283 7.44 3.63 2.58
CA SER A 283 6.50 4.69 2.94
C SER A 283 7.13 6.09 2.92
N ILE A 284 8.39 6.21 3.34
CA ILE A 284 9.12 7.49 3.33
C ILE A 284 9.42 7.94 1.90
N ILE A 285 10.00 7.07 1.07
CA ILE A 285 10.31 7.40 -0.32
C ILE A 285 9.02 7.63 -1.12
N GLY A 286 7.99 6.80 -0.91
CA GLY A 286 6.68 6.96 -1.52
C GLY A 286 6.03 8.31 -1.16
N MET A 287 6.19 8.79 0.06
CA MET A 287 5.71 10.13 0.45
C MET A 287 6.43 11.24 -0.31
N LEU A 288 7.74 11.14 -0.50
CA LEU A 288 8.50 12.10 -1.32
C LEU A 288 8.00 12.10 -2.77
N VAL A 289 7.72 10.92 -3.32
CA VAL A 289 7.19 10.74 -4.67
C VAL A 289 5.80 11.36 -4.81
N VAL A 290 4.88 11.10 -3.88
CA VAL A 290 3.52 11.70 -3.87
C VAL A 290 3.58 13.21 -3.71
N SER A 291 4.45 13.70 -2.81
CA SER A 291 4.66 15.14 -2.60
C SER A 291 5.15 15.81 -3.88
N ALA A 292 6.13 15.22 -4.56
CA ALA A 292 6.62 15.72 -5.84
C ALA A 292 5.52 15.67 -6.93
N ALA A 293 4.72 14.60 -6.99
CA ALA A 293 3.59 14.49 -7.91
C ALA A 293 2.52 15.58 -7.69
N PHE A 294 2.31 16.02 -6.45
CA PHE A 294 1.42 17.14 -6.12
C PHE A 294 2.04 18.51 -6.43
N ILE A 295 3.34 18.69 -6.15
CA ILE A 295 4.08 19.93 -6.45
C ILE A 295 4.10 20.21 -7.96
N GLN A 296 4.15 19.17 -8.80
CA GLN A 296 4.27 19.31 -10.25
C GLN A 296 3.14 20.10 -10.92
N PRO A 297 1.84 19.78 -10.71
CA PRO A 297 0.73 20.62 -11.15
C PRO A 297 0.80 22.04 -10.62
N THR A 298 1.17 22.23 -9.35
CA THR A 298 1.31 23.56 -8.73
C THR A 298 2.39 24.39 -9.43
N MET A 299 3.56 23.82 -9.69
CA MET A 299 4.60 24.48 -10.50
C MET A 299 4.08 24.84 -11.89
N ALA A 300 3.29 23.96 -12.51
CA ALA A 300 2.71 24.19 -13.83
C ALA A 300 1.66 25.31 -13.85
N LEU A 301 1.03 25.66 -12.72
CA LEU A 301 0.15 26.84 -12.60
C LEU A 301 0.95 28.15 -12.62
N PHE A 302 2.14 28.17 -12.00
CA PHE A 302 3.04 29.32 -12.01
C PHE A 302 3.90 29.42 -13.28
N ARG A 303 3.54 28.67 -14.31
CA ARG A 303 4.25 28.62 -15.58
C ARG A 303 4.09 29.95 -16.33
N CYS A 304 5.20 30.66 -16.53
CA CYS A 304 5.27 31.90 -17.30
C CYS A 304 4.94 31.74 -18.81
N HIS A 305 4.79 32.85 -19.54
CA HIS A 305 4.56 32.84 -20.99
C HIS A 305 5.75 32.18 -21.74
N PRO A 306 5.55 31.51 -22.90
CA PRO A 306 6.63 30.93 -23.69
C PRO A 306 7.83 31.85 -23.96
N ASP A 307 7.60 33.13 -24.19
CA ASP A 307 8.64 34.12 -24.57
C ASP A 307 9.26 34.86 -23.36
N HIS A 308 8.93 34.44 -22.14
CA HIS A 308 9.41 35.11 -20.93
C HIS A 308 10.87 34.74 -20.61
N GLN A 309 11.70 35.70 -20.21
CA GLN A 309 13.13 35.49 -19.93
C GLN A 309 13.43 34.39 -18.89
N TYR A 310 12.59 34.26 -17.84
CA TYR A 310 12.74 33.23 -16.80
C TYR A 310 12.10 31.88 -17.14
N ARG A 311 11.70 31.66 -18.40
CA ARG A 311 11.10 30.40 -18.86
C ARG A 311 12.02 29.19 -18.65
N PHE A 312 13.33 29.39 -18.79
CA PHE A 312 14.30 28.31 -18.58
C PHE A 312 14.27 27.79 -17.14
N ILE A 313 14.12 28.67 -16.13
CA ILE A 313 14.07 28.28 -14.71
C ILE A 313 12.91 27.31 -14.49
N PHE A 314 11.72 27.66 -14.97
CA PHE A 314 10.56 26.77 -14.91
C PHE A 314 10.85 25.44 -15.61
N ASN A 315 11.41 25.46 -16.82
CA ASN A 315 11.66 24.24 -17.59
C ASN A 315 12.64 23.30 -16.87
N TYR A 316 13.74 23.82 -16.32
CA TYR A 316 14.71 23.01 -15.57
C TYR A 316 14.13 22.51 -14.26
N ALA A 317 13.49 23.38 -13.46
CA ALA A 317 12.89 22.98 -12.20
C ALA A 317 11.81 21.89 -12.41
N HIS A 318 10.90 22.09 -13.35
CA HIS A 318 9.84 21.14 -13.68
C HIS A 318 10.41 19.79 -14.15
N ALA A 319 11.46 19.81 -14.98
CA ALA A 319 12.12 18.59 -15.45
C ALA A 319 12.87 17.86 -14.33
N ILE A 320 13.64 18.57 -13.50
CA ILE A 320 14.42 17.97 -12.40
C ILE A 320 13.50 17.33 -11.37
N VAL A 321 12.45 18.03 -10.94
CA VAL A 321 11.47 17.48 -9.99
C VAL A 321 10.76 16.26 -10.61
N GLY A 322 10.48 16.28 -11.92
CA GLY A 322 9.71 15.23 -12.58
C GLY A 322 10.52 13.96 -12.78
N ILE A 323 11.74 14.09 -13.29
CA ILE A 323 12.66 12.97 -13.46
C ILE A 323 13.07 12.44 -12.08
N GLY A 324 13.31 13.31 -11.10
CA GLY A 324 13.60 12.92 -9.72
C GLY A 324 12.46 12.11 -9.09
N ALA A 325 11.21 12.57 -9.23
CA ALA A 325 10.04 11.82 -8.76
C ALA A 325 9.92 10.46 -9.44
N TRP A 326 10.12 10.39 -10.76
CA TRP A 326 10.10 9.12 -11.49
C TRP A 326 11.21 8.17 -11.03
N MET A 327 12.44 8.64 -10.83
CA MET A 327 13.55 7.85 -10.26
C MET A 327 13.22 7.29 -8.87
N LEU A 328 12.71 8.14 -7.97
CA LEU A 328 12.32 7.71 -6.62
C LEU A 328 11.15 6.72 -6.66
N SER A 329 10.24 6.85 -7.63
CA SER A 329 9.13 5.89 -7.79
C SER A 329 9.63 4.49 -8.16
N ILE A 330 10.66 4.38 -8.99
CA ILE A 330 11.30 3.09 -9.34
C ILE A 330 11.84 2.43 -8.07
N VAL A 331 12.57 3.18 -7.24
CA VAL A 331 13.09 2.68 -5.96
C VAL A 331 11.95 2.24 -5.04
N THR A 332 10.88 3.04 -4.98
CA THR A 332 9.69 2.75 -4.16
C THR A 332 9.00 1.45 -4.58
N ILE A 333 8.82 1.23 -5.90
CA ILE A 333 8.23 -0.01 -6.44
C ILE A 333 9.18 -1.19 -6.21
N PHE A 334 10.49 -1.00 -6.39
CA PHE A 334 11.48 -2.05 -6.13
C PHE A 334 11.42 -2.53 -4.68
N LEU A 335 11.35 -1.62 -3.71
CA LEU A 335 11.17 -1.97 -2.29
C LEU A 335 9.89 -2.78 -2.06
N ALA A 336 8.78 -2.42 -2.72
CA ALA A 336 7.53 -3.17 -2.60
C ALA A 336 7.69 -4.61 -3.11
N THR A 337 8.42 -4.85 -4.22
CA THR A 337 8.68 -6.22 -4.71
C THR A 337 9.47 -7.09 -3.72
N LEU A 338 10.10 -6.49 -2.71
CA LEU A 338 10.86 -7.19 -1.68
C LEU A 338 10.04 -7.49 -0.42
N PHE A 339 8.76 -7.11 -0.37
CA PHE A 339 7.92 -7.43 0.80
C PHE A 339 7.63 -8.93 0.86
N PRO A 340 7.62 -9.53 2.07
CA PRO A 340 7.34 -10.97 2.24
C PRO A 340 6.02 -11.40 1.61
N ILE A 341 4.99 -10.55 1.74
CA ILE A 341 3.63 -10.81 1.26
C ILE A 341 3.55 -10.97 -0.28
N PHE A 342 4.41 -10.27 -1.02
CA PHE A 342 4.46 -10.38 -2.48
C PHE A 342 5.38 -11.52 -2.93
N ASN A 343 6.48 -11.77 -2.19
CA ASN A 343 7.40 -12.88 -2.49
C ASN A 343 6.82 -14.27 -2.18
N SER A 344 5.80 -14.37 -1.33
CA SER A 344 5.11 -15.63 -1.07
C SER A 344 4.22 -16.08 -2.23
N VAL A 345 3.71 -15.13 -3.02
CA VAL A 345 2.82 -15.40 -4.17
C VAL A 345 3.57 -15.38 -5.49
N MET A 346 4.46 -14.42 -5.68
CA MET A 346 5.24 -14.26 -6.90
C MET A 346 6.67 -14.75 -6.70
N ASN A 347 7.16 -15.59 -7.62
CA ASN A 347 8.56 -15.98 -7.62
C ASN A 347 9.45 -14.83 -8.12
N LYS A 348 10.06 -14.09 -7.17
CA LYS A 348 11.01 -13.00 -7.43
C LYS A 348 10.44 -11.89 -8.34
N PRO A 349 9.37 -11.18 -7.93
CA PRO A 349 8.71 -10.13 -8.71
C PRO A 349 9.65 -8.98 -9.13
N TRP A 350 10.73 -8.75 -8.39
CA TRP A 350 11.78 -7.79 -8.76
C TRP A 350 12.38 -8.06 -10.17
N ARG A 351 12.39 -9.32 -10.64
CA ARG A 351 12.90 -9.67 -11.98
C ARG A 351 12.08 -9.02 -13.09
N ILE A 352 10.75 -8.92 -12.90
CA ILE A 352 9.85 -8.28 -13.85
C ILE A 352 10.17 -6.78 -13.94
N LEU A 353 10.43 -6.16 -12.78
CA LEU A 353 10.80 -4.75 -12.72
C LEU A 353 12.17 -4.48 -13.38
N VAL A 354 13.15 -5.37 -13.19
CA VAL A 354 14.45 -5.28 -13.90
C VAL A 354 14.30 -5.44 -15.41
N ALA A 355 13.44 -6.37 -15.86
CA ALA A 355 13.14 -6.53 -17.28
C ALA A 355 12.51 -5.26 -17.87
N TRP A 356 11.54 -4.66 -17.18
CA TRP A 356 10.94 -3.37 -17.57
C TRP A 356 11.99 -2.26 -17.65
N LEU A 357 12.84 -2.10 -16.63
CA LEU A 357 13.92 -1.10 -16.62
C LEU A 357 14.91 -1.30 -17.77
N SER A 358 15.23 -2.55 -18.10
CA SER A 358 16.17 -2.88 -19.18
C SER A 358 15.59 -2.48 -20.53
N VAL A 359 14.30 -2.76 -20.77
CA VAL A 359 13.61 -2.33 -22.00
C VAL A 359 13.51 -0.81 -22.05
N GLU A 360 13.18 -0.15 -20.95
CA GLU A 360 13.11 1.31 -20.88
C GLU A 360 14.45 1.95 -21.24
N PHE A 361 15.54 1.41 -20.71
CA PHE A 361 16.89 1.86 -21.02
C PHE A 361 17.23 1.69 -22.51
N VAL A 362 16.88 0.56 -23.12
CA VAL A 362 17.08 0.33 -24.57
C VAL A 362 16.26 1.32 -25.41
N ILE A 363 15.01 1.59 -25.02
CA ILE A 363 14.14 2.56 -25.71
C ILE A 363 14.72 3.97 -25.59
N LEU A 364 15.21 4.35 -24.41
CA LEU A 364 15.87 5.64 -24.21
C LEU A 364 17.13 5.77 -25.08
N ILE A 365 17.98 4.75 -25.13
CA ILE A 365 19.14 4.73 -26.04
C ILE A 365 18.67 4.85 -27.49
N GLY A 366 17.63 4.14 -27.89
CA GLY A 366 17.06 4.21 -29.24
C GLY A 366 16.65 5.65 -29.60
N PHE A 367 15.93 6.34 -28.70
CA PHE A 367 15.57 7.74 -28.91
C PHE A 367 16.79 8.68 -28.96
N GLU A 368 17.76 8.53 -28.06
CA GLU A 368 18.97 9.36 -28.04
C GLU A 368 19.83 9.14 -29.28
N CYS A 369 19.99 7.89 -29.74
CA CYS A 369 20.68 7.57 -30.99
C CYS A 369 20.01 8.25 -32.20
N LEU A 370 18.68 8.26 -32.27
CA LEU A 370 17.93 8.97 -33.31
C LEU A 370 18.14 10.48 -33.24
N GLU A 371 18.18 11.07 -32.04
CA GLU A 371 18.45 12.49 -31.87
C GLU A 371 19.89 12.86 -32.25
N LEU A 372 20.87 12.05 -31.85
CA LEU A 372 22.28 12.25 -32.16
C LEU A 372 22.56 12.12 -33.66
N PHE A 373 22.00 11.10 -34.33
CA PHE A 373 22.10 10.95 -35.78
C PHE A 373 21.58 12.19 -36.50
N ASN A 374 20.46 12.73 -36.03
CA ASN A 374 19.87 13.95 -36.57
C ASN A 374 20.71 15.20 -36.30
N ARG A 375 21.30 15.35 -35.10
CA ARG A 375 22.21 16.46 -34.79
C ARG A 375 23.50 16.42 -35.60
N LYS A 376 24.01 15.23 -35.93
CA LYS A 376 25.25 15.03 -36.69
C LYS A 376 25.08 15.20 -38.20
N HIS A 377 23.89 14.95 -38.75
CA HIS A 377 23.57 15.25 -40.15
C HIS A 377 23.15 16.71 -40.41
N TRP A 378 22.81 17.48 -39.37
CA TRP A 378 22.40 18.89 -39.45
C TRP A 378 23.49 19.99 -39.39
N PRO A 379 24.78 19.78 -39.03
CA PRO A 379 25.75 20.89 -38.97
C PRO A 379 26.10 21.48 -40.33
N LEU A 380 25.75 20.81 -41.45
CA LEU A 380 26.08 21.26 -42.81
C LEU A 380 25.00 22.11 -43.47
N PHE A 381 23.77 22.17 -42.94
CA PHE A 381 22.65 22.87 -43.60
C PHE A 381 22.20 24.18 -42.95
N ASN A 382 22.72 24.54 -41.76
CA ASN A 382 22.27 25.75 -41.06
C ASN A 382 23.17 26.98 -41.19
N VAL A 383 24.26 26.91 -41.97
CA VAL A 383 25.08 28.10 -42.29
C VAL A 383 24.58 28.83 -43.55
N LYS A 384 23.80 28.16 -44.43
CA LYS A 384 23.32 28.79 -45.68
C LYS A 384 22.03 29.61 -45.53
N ASN A 385 21.21 29.43 -44.50
CA ASN A 385 19.93 30.15 -44.38
C ASN A 385 20.00 31.49 -43.64
N VAL A 386 21.16 31.89 -43.10
CA VAL A 386 21.40 33.27 -42.60
C VAL A 386 21.96 34.17 -43.70
N ASN A 387 22.66 33.61 -44.70
CA ASN A 387 23.27 34.40 -45.79
C ASN A 387 22.38 34.50 -47.04
N LYS A 388 21.29 33.74 -47.14
CA LYS A 388 20.42 33.75 -48.34
C LYS A 388 19.38 34.88 -48.37
N SER A 389 19.27 35.69 -47.31
CA SER A 389 18.43 36.90 -47.33
C SER A 389 19.15 38.14 -47.88
N LEU A 390 20.38 38.01 -48.39
CA LEU A 390 21.20 39.13 -48.89
C LEU A 390 21.63 39.02 -50.37
N GLU A 391 21.23 38.00 -51.12
CA GLU A 391 21.50 37.96 -52.57
C GLU A 391 20.22 37.67 -53.36
N MET A 392 19.70 38.74 -53.96
CA MET A 392 18.71 38.69 -55.04
C MET A 392 19.40 38.24 -56.34
N ASN A 393 18.70 37.36 -57.07
CA ASN A 393 18.81 37.07 -58.51
C ASN A 393 20.08 36.39 -59.04
N VAL A 394 19.97 35.12 -59.44
CA VAL A 394 20.20 34.63 -60.82
C VAL A 394 19.37 33.35 -61.05
N VAL A 395 18.67 33.30 -62.19
CA VAL A 395 17.89 32.18 -62.74
C VAL A 395 18.81 31.11 -63.34
N ASN A 396 18.67 29.82 -62.99
CA ASN A 396 18.34 28.69 -63.90
C ASN A 396 18.64 27.28 -63.34
N ASN A 397 17.90 26.33 -63.92
CA ASN A 397 18.03 24.86 -63.96
C ASN A 397 17.34 24.05 -62.84
N GLY A 398 16.21 23.46 -63.24
CA GLY A 398 15.47 22.46 -62.50
C GLY A 398 16.12 21.08 -62.48
N SER A 399 15.46 20.19 -61.74
CA SER A 399 15.74 18.78 -61.42
C SER A 399 16.50 18.47 -60.13
N GLU A 400 17.24 19.41 -59.54
CA GLU A 400 18.03 19.14 -58.31
C GLU A 400 17.35 19.60 -57.00
N SER A 401 16.47 20.60 -57.05
CA SER A 401 15.71 21.05 -55.87
C SER A 401 14.65 20.04 -55.43
N THR A 402 14.01 19.36 -56.39
CA THR A 402 12.96 18.38 -56.11
C THR A 402 13.51 17.14 -55.41
N SER A 403 14.68 16.64 -55.84
CA SER A 403 15.29 15.43 -55.27
C SER A 403 15.82 15.63 -53.85
N ILE A 404 16.30 16.83 -53.52
CA ILE A 404 16.78 17.20 -52.18
C ILE A 404 15.61 17.37 -51.21
N ASP A 405 14.54 18.06 -51.62
CA ASP A 405 13.33 18.23 -50.80
C ASP A 405 12.59 16.90 -50.57
N ASP A 406 12.53 16.03 -51.59
CA ASP A 406 11.93 14.70 -51.48
C ASP A 406 12.72 13.77 -50.54
N ARG A 407 14.06 13.82 -50.58
CA ARG A 407 14.91 13.05 -49.68
C ARG A 407 14.80 13.52 -48.22
N SER A 408 14.80 14.83 -48.00
CA SER A 408 14.59 15.44 -46.68
C SER A 408 13.21 15.11 -46.10
N SER A 409 12.16 15.14 -46.94
CA SER A 409 10.80 14.75 -46.55
C SER A 409 10.71 13.26 -46.16
N SER A 410 11.31 12.38 -46.96
CA SER A 410 11.34 10.93 -46.72
C SER A 410 12.08 10.55 -45.42
N GLU A 411 13.25 11.15 -45.17
CA GLU A 411 14.04 10.92 -43.95
C GLU A 411 13.29 11.39 -42.69
N ASN A 412 12.57 12.52 -42.76
CA ASN A 412 11.72 13.00 -41.67
C ASN A 412 10.52 12.08 -41.41
N ILE A 413 9.88 11.55 -42.45
CA ILE A 413 8.78 10.59 -42.31
C ILE A 413 9.27 9.29 -41.66
N LEU A 414 10.42 8.77 -42.11
CA LEU A 414 11.02 7.56 -41.54
C LEU A 414 11.33 7.76 -40.05
N LYS A 415 11.93 8.88 -39.67
CA LYS A 415 12.23 9.22 -38.27
C LYS A 415 10.98 9.26 -37.40
N GLU A 416 9.92 9.94 -37.84
CA GLU A 416 8.67 10.02 -37.09
C GLU A 416 7.99 8.65 -36.97
N ARG A 417 8.11 7.79 -37.99
CA ARG A 417 7.68 6.37 -37.92
C ARG A 417 8.47 5.58 -36.87
N ILE A 418 9.80 5.70 -36.85
CA ILE A 418 10.65 4.99 -35.88
C ILE A 418 10.34 5.49 -34.45
N LYS A 419 10.23 6.81 -34.22
CA LYS A 419 9.84 7.36 -32.91
C LYS A 419 8.48 6.81 -32.45
N THR A 420 7.51 6.79 -33.36
CA THR A 420 6.16 6.27 -33.07
C THR A 420 6.22 4.78 -32.74
N PHE A 421 7.03 4.00 -33.46
CA PHE A 421 7.26 2.58 -33.17
C PHE A 421 7.89 2.37 -31.79
N LEU A 422 8.95 3.11 -31.45
CA LEU A 422 9.60 3.03 -30.13
C LEU A 422 8.64 3.39 -28.99
N LEU A 423 7.81 4.42 -29.18
CA LEU A 423 6.78 4.80 -28.20
C LEU A 423 5.70 3.71 -28.07
N ALA A 424 5.24 3.13 -29.18
CA ALA A 424 4.27 2.04 -29.15
C ALA A 424 4.83 0.79 -28.46
N LEU A 425 6.10 0.45 -28.72
CA LEU A 425 6.80 -0.63 -28.05
C LEU A 425 6.91 -0.39 -26.55
N HIS A 426 7.27 0.83 -26.13
CA HIS A 426 7.28 1.23 -24.72
C HIS A 426 5.91 0.97 -24.07
N ILE A 427 4.85 1.52 -24.67
CA ILE A 427 3.49 1.42 -24.12
C ILE A 427 3.06 -0.04 -23.99
N LEU A 428 3.32 -0.87 -25.02
CA LEU A 428 2.94 -2.28 -25.02
C LEU A 428 3.68 -3.07 -23.93
N VAL A 429 4.99 -2.91 -23.84
CA VAL A 429 5.81 -3.62 -22.83
C VAL A 429 5.49 -3.12 -21.43
N ALA A 430 5.41 -1.80 -21.22
CA ALA A 430 5.05 -1.21 -19.94
C ALA A 430 3.68 -1.70 -19.46
N PHE A 431 2.68 -1.77 -20.35
CA PHE A 431 1.36 -2.30 -20.03
C PHE A 431 1.43 -3.79 -19.66
N GLY A 432 2.07 -4.63 -20.48
CA GLY A 432 2.14 -6.07 -20.24
C GLY A 432 2.86 -6.43 -18.93
N LEU A 433 3.98 -5.77 -18.63
CA LEU A 433 4.73 -6.01 -17.40
C LEU A 433 4.02 -5.44 -16.16
N SER A 434 3.36 -4.28 -16.28
CA SER A 434 2.51 -3.73 -15.22
C SER A 434 1.33 -4.65 -14.92
N LEU A 435 0.66 -5.18 -15.96
CA LEU A 435 -0.44 -6.13 -15.83
C LEU A 435 0.02 -7.42 -15.14
N THR A 436 1.20 -7.94 -15.51
CA THR A 436 1.77 -9.14 -14.88
C THR A 436 1.96 -8.94 -13.38
N LEU A 437 2.55 -7.81 -12.97
CA LEU A 437 2.70 -7.48 -11.55
C LEU A 437 1.35 -7.24 -10.87
N ALA A 438 0.40 -6.58 -11.55
CA ALA A 438 -0.93 -6.30 -11.01
C ALA A 438 -1.73 -7.59 -10.74
N VAL A 439 -1.66 -8.58 -11.63
CA VAL A 439 -2.28 -9.89 -11.42
C VAL A 439 -1.68 -10.58 -10.21
N GLY A 440 -0.36 -10.56 -10.06
CA GLY A 440 0.31 -11.13 -8.89
C GLY A 440 -0.06 -10.43 -7.58
N VAL A 441 -0.19 -9.10 -7.60
CA VAL A 441 -0.71 -8.32 -6.45
C VAL A 441 -2.15 -8.70 -6.12
N GLY A 442 -2.99 -8.96 -7.13
CA GLY A 442 -4.38 -9.37 -6.95
C GLY A 442 -4.54 -10.75 -6.27
N GLN A 443 -3.55 -11.62 -6.38
CA GLN A 443 -3.55 -12.97 -5.81
C GLN A 443 -3.04 -13.04 -4.36
N VAL A 444 -2.58 -11.92 -3.79
CA VAL A 444 -2.08 -11.83 -2.42
C VAL A 444 -3.23 -12.01 -1.44
N SER A 445 -3.41 -13.20 -0.86
CA SER A 445 -4.44 -13.50 0.15
C SER A 445 -4.20 -12.83 1.49
#